data_AF-A0A443K5H0-F1
#
_entry.id   AF-A0A443K5H0-F1
#
_cell.length_a   1.000
_cell.length_b   1.000
_cell.length_c   1.000
_cell.angle_alpha   90.00
_cell.angle_beta   90.00
_cell.angle_gamma   90.00
#
_symmetry.space_group_name_H-M   'P 1'
#
loop_
_entity.id
_entity.type
_entity.pdbx_description
1 polymer ?
#
loop_
_entity_poly.entity_id
_entity_poly.type
_entity_poly.pdbx_seq_one_letter_code
_entity_poly.pdbx_strand_id
1 'polypeptide(L)'
;MARQEAKKDVVIVGLGWTGSIMGIELAQEGLEIVALERGRDQHTVPEFKYPNQIDELKYGVRFKNMQHPSQQTVTVRRNLDETALPYRNMGSFLPANGVGGAGTHWNGHTWRPQEVEFHLRSYIRDRWGEQIIPEDMTIADYPVSYAELEPFFTQFDKVAGISGYAGNLNGQIREGGNPFEAPRSEDYPMPPHPATYDSAKFGEAAKALGYHPFTMPAGIASTAYTNPYGMQMGPCNFCGFCERYGCYQYSKASPQTAILDALKRYPNFSYRTHAEVLRVEKSADGKTATGVTYFDEATQEEVFQPADIVIMSSYQLNNVHLMLVSGIGQPYDPATGEGVTGKNYAYQITGGTTLFFKDEIFNPFVGHGANATVIDDFGMNQNDFGALGFIGGSYLFSGTFNGQPIRSMPLPTGTAAWGAAWKEGIGEWYGHSMTIATHGSVMSYRTHSLDLDPTYRDRHGRPLMRMTYDWNDNELNMEAYLTGQIEKFVDFLKPDAVARGHKLPGAHYDVRPYQSTHNTGGHIMSETPDTGVVNKFSQVWGMHNVFACGAGNFVQNTQYNPTGLVGALAYHTAHAIRTQYLSNPRPLV
;
A
#
# COMPACT_ATOMS: atom_id res chain seq x y z
N MET A 1 28.88 -11.85 -15.42
CA MET A 1 29.14 -11.87 -13.96
C MET A 1 30.61 -11.53 -13.73
N ALA A 2 30.89 -10.44 -13.01
CA ALA A 2 32.24 -9.93 -12.76
C ALA A 2 32.80 -10.40 -11.41
N ARG A 3 31.94 -10.57 -10.40
CA ARG A 3 32.28 -11.00 -9.04
C ARG A 3 31.22 -11.93 -8.46
N GLN A 4 31.64 -12.83 -7.56
CA GLN A 4 30.75 -13.65 -6.74
C GLN A 4 31.06 -13.38 -5.25
N GLU A 5 30.01 -13.15 -4.47
CA GLU A 5 30.08 -12.95 -3.02
C GLU A 5 30.10 -14.30 -2.27
N ALA A 6 30.44 -14.24 -0.98
CA ALA A 6 30.28 -15.38 -0.08
C ALA A 6 28.79 -15.78 0.01
N LYS A 7 28.54 -17.09 0.01
CA LYS A 7 27.18 -17.63 0.15
C LYS A 7 26.56 -17.21 1.49
N LYS A 8 25.25 -16.95 1.48
CA LYS A 8 24.42 -16.66 2.65
C LYS A 8 23.29 -17.67 2.78
N ASP A 9 22.68 -17.78 3.96
CA ASP A 9 21.50 -18.63 4.11
C ASP A 9 20.31 -17.95 3.41
N VAL A 10 20.19 -16.63 3.56
CA VAL A 10 19.08 -15.85 2.97
C VAL A 10 19.60 -14.61 2.27
N VAL A 11 19.09 -14.37 1.07
CA VAL A 11 19.16 -13.06 0.40
C VAL A 11 17.77 -12.41 0.35
N ILE A 12 17.67 -11.17 0.80
CA ILE A 12 16.45 -10.36 0.79
C ILE A 12 16.57 -9.29 -0.29
N VAL A 13 15.61 -9.19 -1.18
CA VAL A 13 15.59 -8.23 -2.30
C VAL A 13 14.66 -7.07 -1.97
N GLY A 14 15.23 -5.94 -1.54
CA GLY A 14 14.53 -4.75 -1.08
C GLY A 14 14.30 -4.76 0.43
N LEU A 15 14.58 -3.63 1.09
CA LEU A 15 14.59 -3.53 2.56
C LEU A 15 13.48 -2.60 3.09
N GLY A 16 12.26 -2.80 2.59
CA GLY A 16 11.03 -2.16 3.07
C GLY A 16 10.37 -2.90 4.24
N TRP A 17 9.07 -2.69 4.48
CA TRP A 17 8.33 -3.39 5.56
C TRP A 17 8.51 -4.91 5.53
N THR A 18 8.20 -5.56 4.41
CA THR A 18 8.28 -7.02 4.30
C THR A 18 9.71 -7.55 4.40
N GLY A 19 10.67 -6.85 3.79
CA GLY A 19 12.10 -7.19 3.89
C GLY A 19 12.64 -7.07 5.32
N SER A 20 12.24 -6.03 6.06
CA SER A 20 12.64 -5.85 7.47
C SER A 20 12.00 -6.86 8.41
N ILE A 21 10.72 -7.20 8.20
CA ILE A 21 10.02 -8.26 8.95
C ILE A 21 10.73 -9.59 8.72
N MET A 22 10.99 -9.96 7.45
CA MET A 22 11.74 -11.17 7.13
C MET A 22 13.13 -11.17 7.72
N GLY A 23 13.84 -10.04 7.63
CA GLY A 23 15.18 -9.89 8.19
C GLY A 23 15.22 -10.17 9.69
N ILE A 24 14.34 -9.56 10.49
CA ILE A 24 14.37 -9.71 11.95
C ILE A 24 13.90 -11.09 12.41
N GLU A 25 12.84 -11.61 11.80
CA GLU A 25 12.29 -12.93 12.16
C GLU A 25 13.26 -14.06 11.81
N LEU A 26 13.97 -13.95 10.69
CA LEU A 26 14.95 -14.96 10.27
C LEU A 26 16.30 -14.78 10.97
N ALA A 27 16.70 -13.55 11.32
CA ALA A 27 17.92 -13.31 12.09
C ALA A 27 17.82 -13.92 13.50
N GLN A 28 16.62 -13.96 14.08
CA GLN A 28 16.34 -14.61 15.36
C GLN A 28 16.53 -16.14 15.34
N GLU A 29 16.38 -16.77 14.18
CA GLU A 29 16.69 -18.20 13.98
C GLU A 29 18.20 -18.46 13.75
N GLY A 30 19.03 -17.42 13.77
CA GLY A 30 20.48 -17.54 13.60
C GLY A 30 20.96 -17.67 12.15
N LEU A 31 20.09 -17.41 11.17
CA LEU A 31 20.46 -17.46 9.74
C LEU A 31 21.38 -16.31 9.35
N GLU A 32 22.35 -16.57 8.47
CA GLU A 32 23.22 -15.57 7.86
C GLU A 32 22.50 -14.86 6.71
N ILE A 33 22.18 -13.57 6.90
CA ILE A 33 21.30 -12.82 6.02
C ILE A 33 22.05 -11.66 5.36
N VAL A 34 21.76 -11.45 4.07
CA VAL A 34 22.05 -10.18 3.42
C VAL A 34 20.85 -9.60 2.69
N ALA A 35 20.54 -8.33 2.97
CA ALA A 35 19.55 -7.57 2.22
C ALA A 35 20.22 -6.70 1.13
N LEU A 36 19.64 -6.68 -0.07
CA LEU A 36 20.09 -5.87 -1.20
C LEU A 36 19.03 -4.80 -1.48
N GLU A 37 19.40 -3.54 -1.30
CA GLU A 37 18.53 -2.38 -1.51
C GLU A 37 19.06 -1.54 -2.66
N ARG A 38 18.21 -1.29 -3.67
CA ARG A 38 18.59 -0.47 -4.82
C ARG A 38 18.87 0.97 -4.44
N GLY A 39 18.11 1.52 -3.50
CA GLY A 39 18.25 2.90 -3.10
C GLY A 39 19.36 3.14 -2.08
N ARG A 40 19.43 4.40 -1.64
CA ARG A 40 20.37 4.86 -0.60
C ARG A 40 19.98 4.37 0.80
N ASP A 41 20.93 4.42 1.72
CA ASP A 41 20.62 4.29 3.15
C ASP A 41 19.81 5.50 3.66
N GLN A 42 18.98 5.28 4.68
CA GLN A 42 18.11 6.29 5.27
C GLN A 42 17.90 6.03 6.75
N HIS A 43 18.15 7.05 7.57
CA HIS A 43 17.87 7.03 9.01
C HIS A 43 17.08 8.27 9.40
N THR A 44 16.42 8.22 10.57
CA THR A 44 15.77 9.43 11.11
C THR A 44 16.81 10.53 11.35
N VAL A 45 17.95 10.17 11.94
CA VAL A 45 19.10 11.06 12.12
C VAL A 45 20.30 10.48 11.38
N PRO A 46 20.99 11.26 10.51
CA PRO A 46 20.81 12.69 10.26
C PRO A 46 19.84 13.07 9.13
N GLU A 47 19.30 12.14 8.34
CA GLU A 47 18.62 12.47 7.06
C GLU A 47 17.29 13.20 7.25
N PHE A 48 16.50 12.81 8.25
CA PHE A 48 15.18 13.36 8.54
C PHE A 48 15.19 14.33 9.71
N LYS A 49 16.33 14.88 10.12
CA LYS A 49 16.37 15.85 11.22
C LYS A 49 15.61 17.15 10.87
N TYR A 50 14.93 17.73 11.85
CA TYR A 50 14.35 19.08 11.74
C TYR A 50 15.47 20.15 11.65
N PRO A 51 15.29 21.24 10.88
CA PRO A 51 14.17 21.53 9.97
C PRO A 51 14.33 20.94 8.56
N ASN A 52 15.42 20.24 8.26
CA ASN A 52 15.69 19.74 6.90
C ASN A 52 14.57 18.86 6.35
N GLN A 53 13.88 18.13 7.23
CA GLN A 53 12.82 17.20 6.83
C GLN A 53 11.51 17.85 6.41
N ILE A 54 11.25 19.09 6.84
CA ILE A 54 10.03 19.83 6.48
C ILE A 54 10.21 20.68 5.20
N ASP A 55 11.28 20.41 4.43
CA ASP A 55 11.51 21.00 3.11
C ASP A 55 10.54 20.39 2.08
N GLU A 56 9.44 21.10 1.87
CA GLU A 56 8.37 20.68 0.96
C GLU A 56 8.82 20.58 -0.49
N LEU A 57 9.68 21.50 -0.96
CA LEU A 57 10.18 21.45 -2.33
C LEU A 57 10.99 20.18 -2.55
N LYS A 58 11.83 19.79 -1.59
CA LYS A 58 12.70 18.62 -1.69
C LYS A 58 11.95 17.30 -1.62
N TYR A 59 11.05 17.15 -0.65
CA TYR A 59 10.38 15.87 -0.39
C TYR A 59 8.99 15.79 -1.00
N GLY A 60 8.17 16.84 -0.84
CA GLY A 60 6.79 16.88 -1.32
C GLY A 60 6.66 17.07 -2.84
N VAL A 61 7.53 17.89 -3.44
CA VAL A 61 7.46 18.27 -4.86
C VAL A 61 8.50 17.55 -5.73
N ARG A 62 9.76 17.47 -5.28
CA ARG A 62 10.86 16.81 -6.02
C ARG A 62 11.05 15.34 -5.66
N PHE A 63 10.18 14.80 -4.79
CA PHE A 63 10.08 13.37 -4.50
C PHE A 63 11.39 12.69 -4.09
N LYS A 64 12.20 13.35 -3.25
CA LYS A 64 13.52 12.80 -2.83
C LYS A 64 13.47 11.37 -2.26
N ASN A 65 12.35 10.94 -1.67
CA ASN A 65 12.21 9.60 -1.08
C ASN A 65 11.65 8.56 -2.06
N MET A 66 11.31 8.96 -3.28
CA MET A 66 10.65 8.11 -4.28
C MET A 66 11.61 7.68 -5.37
N GLN A 67 11.19 6.66 -6.11
CA GLN A 67 11.86 6.16 -7.30
C GLN A 67 11.93 7.24 -8.37
N HIS A 68 13.13 7.45 -8.89
CA HIS A 68 13.34 8.32 -10.04
C HIS A 68 13.06 7.54 -11.33
N PRO A 69 12.25 8.08 -12.27
CA PRO A 69 12.01 7.46 -13.57
C PRO A 69 13.27 7.15 -14.38
N SER A 70 14.37 7.90 -14.13
CA SER A 70 15.67 7.66 -14.76
C SER A 70 16.40 6.41 -14.25
N GLN A 71 16.08 5.93 -13.04
CA GLN A 71 16.61 4.66 -12.52
C GLN A 71 15.75 3.49 -12.98
N GLN A 72 14.43 3.59 -12.77
CA GLN A 72 13.46 2.62 -13.27
C GLN A 72 12.10 3.29 -13.43
N THR A 73 11.37 2.89 -14.47
CA THR A 73 9.98 3.29 -14.70
C THR A 73 9.18 2.17 -15.34
N VAL A 74 7.92 2.43 -15.64
CA VAL A 74 7.01 1.54 -16.37
C VAL A 74 6.56 2.20 -17.66
N THR A 75 6.11 1.42 -18.63
CA THR A 75 5.25 1.93 -19.71
C THR A 75 3.79 1.70 -19.32
N VAL A 76 2.89 2.58 -19.78
CA VAL A 76 1.47 2.53 -19.42
C VAL A 76 0.61 2.63 -20.67
N ARG A 77 -0.43 1.81 -20.74
CA ARG A 77 -1.56 1.89 -21.68
C ARG A 77 -2.85 1.53 -20.95
N ARG A 78 -4.01 1.93 -21.48
CA ARG A 78 -5.30 1.61 -20.87
C ARG A 78 -5.84 0.25 -21.29
N ASN A 79 -5.62 -0.13 -22.54
CA ASN A 79 -6.11 -1.37 -23.13
C ASN A 79 -5.09 -1.94 -24.12
N LEU A 80 -5.40 -3.09 -24.72
CA LEU A 80 -4.48 -3.79 -25.61
C LEU A 80 -4.26 -3.09 -26.96
N ASP A 81 -5.19 -2.23 -27.38
CA ASP A 81 -5.16 -1.50 -28.66
C ASP A 81 -4.33 -0.20 -28.57
N GLU A 82 -4.09 0.30 -27.36
CA GLU A 82 -3.26 1.47 -27.12
C GLU A 82 -1.75 1.13 -27.15
N THR A 83 -0.96 2.02 -27.75
CA THR A 83 0.50 2.00 -27.63
C THR A 83 0.90 2.38 -26.20
N ALA A 84 1.62 1.50 -25.51
CA ALA A 84 2.19 1.83 -24.21
C ALA A 84 3.30 2.87 -24.31
N LEU A 85 3.26 3.86 -23.42
CA LEU A 85 4.21 4.96 -23.39
C LEU A 85 4.97 5.02 -22.06
N PRO A 86 6.27 5.40 -22.07
CA PRO A 86 7.08 5.44 -20.86
C PRO A 86 6.60 6.54 -19.90
N TYR A 87 6.49 6.17 -18.65
CA TYR A 87 6.07 7.06 -17.58
C TYR A 87 7.25 7.92 -17.10
N ARG A 88 7.31 9.17 -17.55
CA ARG A 88 8.50 10.02 -17.37
C ARG A 88 8.51 10.83 -16.07
N ASN A 89 7.38 10.95 -15.40
CA ASN A 89 7.25 11.67 -14.14
C ASN A 89 6.24 10.95 -13.25
N MET A 90 6.67 10.44 -12.08
CA MET A 90 5.80 9.71 -11.17
C MET A 90 4.72 10.65 -10.58
N GLY A 91 3.52 10.53 -11.13
CA GLY A 91 2.27 11.16 -10.73
C GLY A 91 1.38 10.22 -9.89
N SER A 92 0.60 9.36 -10.56
CA SER A 92 -0.41 8.44 -9.98
C SER A 92 0.01 7.71 -8.72
N PHE A 93 1.17 7.07 -8.73
CA PHE A 93 1.75 6.34 -7.59
C PHE A 93 3.23 6.71 -7.40
N LEU A 94 3.70 6.57 -6.16
CA LEU A 94 5.02 7.03 -5.74
C LEU A 94 5.81 5.89 -5.07
N PRO A 95 6.40 4.94 -5.84
CA PRO A 95 7.22 3.87 -5.28
C PRO A 95 8.43 4.48 -4.57
N ALA A 96 8.91 3.86 -3.51
CA ALA A 96 10.03 4.38 -2.73
C ALA A 96 11.39 4.09 -3.35
N ASN A 97 12.40 4.80 -2.84
CA ASN A 97 13.80 4.58 -3.20
C ASN A 97 14.72 4.71 -2.00
N GLY A 98 15.13 3.58 -1.43
CA GLY A 98 16.05 3.49 -0.30
C GLY A 98 15.56 2.58 0.81
N VAL A 99 16.47 2.33 1.76
CA VAL A 99 16.23 1.50 2.93
C VAL A 99 14.98 2.00 3.66
N GLY A 100 14.09 1.07 4.02
CA GLY A 100 12.76 1.31 4.60
C GLY A 100 11.62 1.45 3.60
N GLY A 101 11.92 1.66 2.32
CA GLY A 101 10.93 1.62 1.23
C GLY A 101 9.74 2.57 1.46
N ALA A 102 8.55 2.17 0.98
CA ALA A 102 7.36 3.02 1.03
C ALA A 102 6.87 3.31 2.45
N GLY A 103 7.24 2.45 3.41
CA GLY A 103 6.98 2.65 4.83
C GLY A 103 7.68 3.90 5.41
N THR A 104 8.67 4.46 4.73
CA THR A 104 9.25 5.73 5.15
C THR A 104 8.33 6.91 4.87
N HIS A 105 7.66 6.92 3.72
CA HIS A 105 6.96 8.10 3.21
C HIS A 105 5.43 7.95 3.12
N TRP A 106 4.88 6.81 3.56
CA TRP A 106 3.44 6.59 3.69
C TRP A 106 2.81 7.48 4.78
N ASN A 107 1.48 7.49 4.82
CA ASN A 107 0.69 8.23 5.81
C ASN A 107 0.56 7.53 7.17
N GLY A 108 0.67 6.20 7.20
CA GLY A 108 0.35 5.42 8.39
C GLY A 108 -1.14 5.10 8.54
N HIS A 109 -1.94 5.10 7.46
CA HIS A 109 -3.28 4.49 7.52
C HIS A 109 -3.09 2.98 7.63
N THR A 110 -3.65 2.36 8.67
CA THR A 110 -3.48 0.92 8.89
C THR A 110 -4.83 0.26 9.10
N TRP A 111 -5.20 -0.60 8.16
CA TRP A 111 -6.49 -1.29 8.16
C TRP A 111 -6.31 -2.79 8.14
N ARG A 112 -7.27 -3.50 8.74
CA ARG A 112 -7.46 -4.93 8.53
C ARG A 112 -8.61 -5.10 7.52
N PRO A 113 -8.47 -5.91 6.45
CA PRO A 113 -9.57 -6.23 5.55
C PRO A 113 -10.76 -6.85 6.29
N GLN A 114 -11.96 -6.66 5.74
CA GLN A 114 -13.14 -7.34 6.26
C GLN A 114 -13.05 -8.85 6.01
N GLU A 115 -13.70 -9.65 6.85
CA GLU A 115 -13.68 -11.11 6.70
C GLU A 115 -14.21 -11.58 5.34
N VAL A 116 -15.26 -10.92 4.84
CA VAL A 116 -15.88 -11.20 3.53
C VAL A 116 -14.93 -10.95 2.35
N GLU A 117 -13.92 -10.08 2.49
CA GLU A 117 -12.98 -9.79 1.41
C GLU A 117 -12.02 -10.96 1.13
N PHE A 118 -11.80 -11.84 2.12
CA PHE A 118 -10.99 -13.06 1.95
C PHE A 118 -11.72 -14.16 1.18
N HIS A 119 -13.06 -14.17 1.18
CA HIS A 119 -13.87 -15.16 0.49
C HIS A 119 -14.90 -14.48 -0.43
N LEU A 120 -14.47 -13.40 -1.10
CA LEU A 120 -15.35 -12.48 -1.80
C LEU A 120 -16.15 -13.15 -2.92
N ARG A 121 -15.53 -14.04 -3.72
CA ARG A 121 -16.23 -14.70 -4.82
C ARG A 121 -17.31 -15.62 -4.27
N SER A 122 -16.97 -16.43 -3.26
CA SER A 122 -17.95 -17.30 -2.61
C SER A 122 -19.07 -16.48 -1.94
N TYR A 123 -18.72 -15.41 -1.22
CA TYR A 123 -19.67 -14.49 -0.59
C TYR A 123 -20.68 -13.92 -1.59
N ILE A 124 -20.20 -13.48 -2.76
CA ILE A 124 -21.05 -12.92 -3.82
C ILE A 124 -21.97 -14.00 -4.40
N ARG A 125 -21.39 -15.13 -4.80
CA ARG A 125 -22.14 -16.26 -5.37
C ARG A 125 -23.27 -16.71 -4.44
N ASP A 126 -22.98 -16.83 -3.15
CA ASP A 126 -23.93 -17.38 -2.19
C ASP A 126 -25.10 -16.43 -1.89
N ARG A 127 -24.92 -15.12 -2.07
CA ARG A 127 -25.94 -14.10 -1.76
C ARG A 127 -26.70 -13.58 -2.96
N TRP A 128 -26.00 -13.33 -4.07
CA TRP A 128 -26.58 -12.71 -5.27
C TRP A 128 -26.55 -13.64 -6.49
N GLY A 129 -25.84 -14.77 -6.42
CA GLY A 129 -25.66 -15.69 -7.54
C GLY A 129 -24.46 -15.34 -8.42
N GLU A 130 -23.95 -16.31 -9.17
CA GLU A 130 -22.75 -16.17 -10.01
C GLU A 130 -22.89 -15.09 -11.09
N GLN A 131 -24.11 -14.90 -11.61
CA GLN A 131 -24.40 -14.04 -12.77
C GLN A 131 -24.19 -12.55 -12.53
N ILE A 132 -24.05 -12.11 -11.28
CA ILE A 132 -23.72 -10.71 -10.97
C ILE A 132 -22.23 -10.42 -11.19
N ILE A 133 -21.38 -11.45 -11.20
CA ILE A 133 -19.95 -11.31 -11.46
C ILE A 133 -19.76 -11.27 -12.98
N PRO A 134 -19.29 -10.14 -13.56
CA PRO A 134 -19.00 -10.07 -14.99
C PRO A 134 -17.97 -11.12 -15.41
N GLU A 135 -18.08 -11.64 -16.63
CA GLU A 135 -17.17 -12.69 -17.14
C GLU A 135 -15.70 -12.27 -17.13
N ASP A 136 -15.41 -10.99 -17.36
CA ASP A 136 -14.07 -10.42 -17.37
C ASP A 136 -13.55 -10.07 -15.96
N MET A 137 -14.41 -10.12 -14.92
CA MET A 137 -14.04 -9.90 -13.53
C MET A 137 -13.50 -11.20 -12.91
N THR A 138 -12.19 -11.24 -12.70
CA THR A 138 -11.42 -12.41 -12.28
C THR A 138 -11.22 -12.50 -10.77
N ILE A 139 -12.19 -11.97 -9.99
CA ILE A 139 -12.18 -12.08 -8.52
C ILE A 139 -12.21 -13.54 -8.08
N ALA A 140 -11.50 -13.82 -6.98
CA ALA A 140 -11.44 -15.15 -6.38
C ALA A 140 -11.31 -15.05 -4.86
N ASP A 141 -11.38 -16.19 -4.20
CA ASP A 141 -11.14 -16.27 -2.76
C ASP A 141 -9.64 -16.35 -2.49
N TYR A 142 -9.20 -15.69 -1.41
CA TYR A 142 -7.84 -15.82 -0.91
C TYR A 142 -7.65 -17.24 -0.35
N PRO A 143 -6.46 -17.85 -0.51
CA PRO A 143 -6.14 -19.16 0.08
C PRO A 143 -5.78 -19.06 1.58
N VAL A 144 -6.21 -17.97 2.23
CA VAL A 144 -6.04 -17.66 3.64
C VAL A 144 -7.34 -17.05 4.15
N SER A 145 -7.65 -17.25 5.42
CA SER A 145 -8.81 -16.63 6.07
C SER A 145 -8.39 -15.48 6.97
N TYR A 146 -9.33 -14.57 7.29
CA TYR A 146 -9.10 -13.56 8.30
C TYR A 146 -8.70 -14.18 9.66
N ALA A 147 -9.37 -15.26 10.08
CA ALA A 147 -9.06 -15.95 11.33
C ALA A 147 -7.64 -16.54 11.36
N GLU A 148 -7.15 -17.08 10.24
CA GLU A 148 -5.76 -17.53 10.10
C GLU A 148 -4.78 -16.35 10.24
N LEU A 149 -5.13 -15.19 9.70
CA LEU A 149 -4.27 -14.00 9.72
C LEU A 149 -4.39 -13.12 10.96
N GLU A 150 -5.45 -13.25 11.75
CA GLU A 150 -5.74 -12.37 12.90
C GLU A 150 -4.56 -12.23 13.87
N PRO A 151 -3.88 -13.32 14.28
CA PRO A 151 -2.73 -13.20 15.18
C PRO A 151 -1.57 -12.41 14.55
N PHE A 152 -1.40 -12.49 13.24
CA PHE A 152 -0.35 -11.79 12.50
C PHE A 152 -0.70 -10.32 12.25
N PHE A 153 -1.99 -10.00 12.10
CA PHE A 153 -2.44 -8.61 12.18
C PHE A 153 -2.16 -8.01 13.55
N THR A 154 -2.47 -8.74 14.63
CA THR A 154 -2.19 -8.29 16.00
C THR A 154 -0.69 -8.12 16.25
N GLN A 155 0.15 -9.00 15.72
CA GLN A 155 1.60 -8.85 15.75
C GLN A 155 2.05 -7.58 15.01
N PHE A 156 1.56 -7.35 13.79
CA PHE A 156 1.90 -6.15 13.02
C PHE A 156 1.41 -4.88 13.72
N ASP A 157 0.20 -4.89 14.29
CA ASP A 157 -0.35 -3.75 15.02
C ASP A 157 0.55 -3.35 16.20
N LYS A 158 1.02 -4.34 16.98
CA LYS A 158 1.97 -4.14 18.09
C LYS A 158 3.32 -3.64 17.60
N VAL A 159 3.89 -4.24 16.54
CA VAL A 159 5.20 -3.83 16.03
C VAL A 159 5.17 -2.42 15.44
N ALA A 160 4.12 -2.09 14.69
CA ALA A 160 3.95 -0.77 14.11
C ALA A 160 3.42 0.27 15.11
N GLY A 161 3.05 -0.11 16.34
CA GLY A 161 2.49 0.82 17.32
C GLY A 161 1.25 1.52 16.78
N ILE A 162 0.22 0.76 16.43
CA ILE A 162 -1.00 1.34 15.85
C ILE A 162 -1.88 1.95 16.95
N SER A 163 -2.23 3.22 16.79
CA SER A 163 -3.23 3.92 17.60
C SER A 163 -4.62 3.71 17.03
N GLY A 164 -5.60 3.36 17.87
CA GLY A 164 -6.97 3.13 17.44
C GLY A 164 -7.87 2.70 18.59
N TYR A 165 -9.11 2.35 18.25
CA TYR A 165 -10.07 1.77 19.19
C TYR A 165 -10.88 0.67 18.49
N ALA A 166 -10.80 -0.56 18.99
CA ALA A 166 -11.49 -1.70 18.38
C ALA A 166 -13.00 -1.58 18.56
N GLY A 167 -13.73 -1.48 17.45
CA GLY A 167 -15.19 -1.50 17.43
C GLY A 167 -15.78 -2.91 17.41
N ASN A 168 -14.98 -3.93 17.09
CA ASN A 168 -15.34 -5.34 17.24
C ASN A 168 -14.23 -6.11 17.98
N LEU A 169 -14.40 -6.31 19.28
CA LEU A 169 -13.42 -7.03 20.11
C LEU A 169 -14.01 -8.38 20.52
N ASN A 170 -13.42 -9.48 20.04
CA ASN A 170 -13.89 -10.84 20.27
C ASN A 170 -15.39 -11.02 19.94
N GLY A 171 -15.87 -10.40 18.86
CA GLY A 171 -17.28 -10.44 18.44
C GLY A 171 -18.20 -9.47 19.20
N GLN A 172 -17.68 -8.72 20.18
CA GLN A 172 -18.44 -7.72 20.93
C GLN A 172 -18.31 -6.36 20.27
N ILE A 173 -19.44 -5.81 19.81
CA ILE A 173 -19.49 -4.48 19.23
C ILE A 173 -19.35 -3.41 20.32
N ARG A 174 -18.44 -2.46 20.09
CA ARG A 174 -18.10 -1.38 21.02
C ARG A 174 -18.35 -0.02 20.38
N GLU A 175 -19.14 0.80 21.06
CA GLU A 175 -19.40 2.18 20.65
C GLU A 175 -18.08 2.98 20.57
N GLY A 176 -17.92 3.77 19.52
CA GLY A 176 -16.73 4.61 19.29
C GLY A 176 -15.64 3.97 18.44
N GLY A 177 -15.70 2.66 18.16
CA GLY A 177 -14.86 1.98 17.17
C GLY A 177 -15.64 1.67 15.89
N ASN A 178 -14.99 1.02 14.92
CA ASN A 178 -15.66 0.55 13.71
C ASN A 178 -16.56 -0.66 14.01
N PRO A 179 -17.90 -0.55 13.98
CA PRO A 179 -18.76 -1.70 14.27
C PRO A 179 -18.76 -2.76 13.15
N PHE A 180 -18.23 -2.43 11.97
CA PHE A 180 -18.23 -3.28 10.78
C PHE A 180 -16.90 -4.02 10.57
N GLU A 181 -15.87 -3.74 11.39
CA GLU A 181 -14.57 -4.40 11.25
C GLU A 181 -14.63 -5.87 11.64
N ALA A 182 -13.72 -6.66 11.05
CA ALA A 182 -13.56 -8.05 11.43
C ALA A 182 -13.10 -8.18 12.91
N PRO A 183 -13.48 -9.25 13.63
CA PRO A 183 -13.18 -9.38 15.05
C PRO A 183 -11.69 -9.28 15.37
N ARG A 184 -11.34 -8.54 16.40
CA ARG A 184 -9.98 -8.49 16.94
C ARG A 184 -9.88 -9.33 18.20
N SER A 185 -8.78 -10.06 18.39
CA SER A 185 -8.51 -10.77 19.64
C SER A 185 -8.06 -9.82 20.76
N GLU A 186 -7.37 -8.74 20.38
CA GLU A 186 -6.85 -7.69 21.27
C GLU A 186 -7.21 -6.30 20.75
N ASP A 187 -7.30 -5.33 21.67
CA ASP A 187 -7.46 -3.92 21.30
C ASP A 187 -6.18 -3.37 20.66
N TYR A 188 -6.25 -2.17 20.07
CA TYR A 188 -5.08 -1.49 19.55
C TYR A 188 -4.04 -1.24 20.66
N PRO A 189 -2.72 -1.30 20.36
CA PRO A 189 -1.68 -1.11 21.38
C PRO A 189 -1.64 0.29 21.98
N MET A 190 -2.26 1.27 21.33
CA MET A 190 -2.39 2.64 21.80
C MET A 190 -3.80 3.20 21.58
N PRO A 191 -4.27 4.14 22.42
CA PRO A 191 -5.57 4.78 22.25
C PRO A 191 -5.65 5.58 20.94
N PRO A 192 -6.86 5.92 20.46
CA PRO A 192 -7.02 6.76 19.28
C PRO A 192 -6.47 8.18 19.52
N HIS A 193 -6.13 8.87 18.44
CA HIS A 193 -5.74 10.29 18.51
C HIS A 193 -6.95 11.20 18.79
N PRO A 194 -6.74 12.37 19.42
CA PRO A 194 -7.76 13.41 19.48
C PRO A 194 -8.14 13.89 18.07
N ALA A 195 -9.43 14.19 17.87
CA ALA A 195 -9.93 14.69 16.61
C ALA A 195 -9.57 16.16 16.36
N THR A 196 -9.24 16.51 15.12
CA THR A 196 -9.23 17.90 14.65
C THR A 196 -10.64 18.42 14.37
N TYR A 197 -10.79 19.73 14.19
CA TYR A 197 -12.09 20.37 14.04
C TYR A 197 -12.91 19.82 12.85
N ASP A 198 -12.28 19.62 11.69
CA ASP A 198 -12.90 19.00 10.52
C ASP A 198 -13.33 17.55 10.76
N SER A 199 -12.49 16.75 11.43
CA SER A 199 -12.79 15.37 11.79
C SER A 199 -13.99 15.30 12.74
N ALA A 200 -14.00 16.15 13.77
CA ALA A 200 -15.10 16.24 14.72
C ALA A 200 -16.41 16.70 14.05
N LYS A 201 -16.35 17.76 13.22
CA LYS A 201 -17.48 18.28 12.46
C LYS A 201 -18.08 17.23 11.52
N PHE A 202 -17.23 16.47 10.82
CA PHE A 202 -17.68 15.35 10.00
C PHE A 202 -18.32 14.24 10.85
N GLY A 203 -17.72 13.87 11.97
CA GLY A 203 -18.26 12.86 12.88
C GLY A 203 -19.63 13.25 13.45
N GLU A 204 -19.82 14.51 13.81
CA GLU A 204 -21.12 15.03 14.29
C GLU A 204 -22.18 14.98 13.18
N ALA A 205 -21.84 15.42 11.97
CA ALA A 205 -22.72 15.32 10.81
C ALA A 205 -23.07 13.87 10.46
N ALA A 206 -22.08 12.97 10.51
CA ALA A 206 -22.27 11.55 10.24
C ALA A 206 -23.26 10.93 11.24
N LYS A 207 -23.12 11.19 12.55
CA LYS A 207 -24.08 10.73 13.56
C LYS A 207 -25.48 11.30 13.33
N ALA A 208 -25.58 12.59 13.00
CA ALA A 208 -26.86 13.23 12.74
C ALA A 208 -27.58 12.65 11.49
N LEU A 209 -26.80 12.19 10.50
CA LEU A 209 -27.28 11.51 9.31
C LEU A 209 -27.50 10.00 9.51
N GLY A 210 -27.23 9.45 10.70
CA GLY A 210 -27.47 8.05 11.05
C GLY A 210 -26.34 7.08 10.71
N TYR A 211 -25.14 7.58 10.43
CA TYR A 211 -23.93 6.77 10.17
C TYR A 211 -23.13 6.49 11.44
N HIS A 212 -22.11 5.62 11.35
CA HIS A 212 -21.33 5.13 12.48
C HIS A 212 -19.87 5.62 12.45
N PRO A 213 -19.59 6.88 12.80
CA PRO A 213 -18.23 7.42 12.72
C PRO A 213 -17.32 6.93 13.84
N PHE A 214 -16.06 6.69 13.48
CA PHE A 214 -14.98 6.29 14.38
C PHE A 214 -13.65 6.95 13.97
N THR A 215 -12.66 6.94 14.87
CA THR A 215 -11.32 7.49 14.56
C THR A 215 -10.53 6.54 13.68
N MET A 216 -9.92 7.05 12.60
CA MET A 216 -9.07 6.27 11.71
C MET A 216 -7.92 5.60 12.49
N PRO A 217 -7.68 4.28 12.30
CA PRO A 217 -6.54 3.64 12.90
C PRO A 217 -5.23 4.11 12.25
N ALA A 218 -4.24 4.43 13.09
CA ALA A 218 -3.07 5.18 12.70
C ALA A 218 -1.77 4.49 13.15
N GLY A 219 -0.85 4.22 12.21
CA GLY A 219 0.57 3.93 12.48
C GLY A 219 1.34 5.17 12.92
N ILE A 220 0.80 5.87 13.92
CA ILE A 220 1.29 7.12 14.47
C ILE A 220 1.04 7.03 15.97
N ALA A 221 2.08 7.21 16.78
CA ALA A 221 1.98 7.03 18.22
C ALA A 221 1.20 8.16 18.89
N SER A 222 0.07 7.83 19.53
CA SER A 222 -0.74 8.75 20.33
C SER A 222 -0.19 8.96 21.75
N THR A 223 0.62 8.01 22.23
CA THR A 223 1.35 8.09 23.50
C THR A 223 2.77 7.54 23.31
N ALA A 224 3.63 7.63 24.32
CA ALA A 224 4.90 6.92 24.30
C ALA A 224 4.66 5.40 24.27
N TYR A 225 5.37 4.70 23.40
CA TYR A 225 5.19 3.25 23.22
C TYR A 225 6.53 2.57 22.92
N THR A 226 6.73 1.37 23.46
CA THR A 226 7.86 0.50 23.09
C THR A 226 7.29 -0.76 22.47
N ASN A 227 7.67 -1.05 21.23
CA ASN A 227 7.14 -2.19 20.51
C ASN A 227 7.82 -3.52 20.94
N PRO A 228 7.33 -4.69 20.47
CA PRO A 228 7.90 -5.99 20.83
C PRO A 228 9.38 -6.21 20.49
N TYR A 229 9.96 -5.41 19.58
CA TYR A 229 11.39 -5.45 19.26
C TYR A 229 12.23 -4.47 20.09
N GLY A 230 11.64 -3.84 21.10
CA GLY A 230 12.32 -2.87 21.96
C GLY A 230 12.53 -1.50 21.29
N MET A 231 11.81 -1.20 20.22
CA MET A 231 11.89 0.09 19.54
C MET A 231 10.94 1.09 20.19
N GLN A 232 11.47 2.25 20.56
CA GLN A 232 10.73 3.33 21.22
C GLN A 232 10.13 4.29 20.20
N MET A 233 8.85 4.60 20.37
CA MET A 233 8.08 5.57 19.60
C MET A 233 7.64 6.72 20.50
N GLY A 234 7.91 7.95 20.05
CA GLY A 234 7.53 9.16 20.78
C GLY A 234 6.11 9.64 20.40
N PRO A 235 5.35 10.23 21.34
CA PRO A 235 4.02 10.75 21.03
C PRO A 235 4.05 11.80 19.92
N CYS A 236 3.08 11.75 19.02
CA CYS A 236 2.99 12.65 17.88
C CYS A 236 2.73 14.10 18.30
N ASN A 237 3.38 15.04 17.62
CA ASN A 237 3.21 16.48 17.80
C ASN A 237 2.37 17.15 16.70
N PHE A 238 1.69 16.38 15.84
CA PHE A 238 0.80 16.89 14.80
C PHE A 238 1.45 17.85 13.79
N CYS A 239 2.71 17.60 13.39
CA CYS A 239 3.46 18.49 12.51
C CYS A 239 2.97 18.62 11.05
N GLY A 240 2.13 17.70 10.54
CA GLY A 240 1.65 17.72 9.17
C GLY A 240 2.62 17.21 8.09
N PHE A 241 3.78 16.65 8.45
CA PHE A 241 4.78 16.14 7.48
C PHE A 241 4.92 14.62 7.54
N CYS A 242 3.82 13.91 7.28
CA CYS A 242 3.81 12.44 7.19
C CYS A 242 3.84 11.95 5.74
N GLU A 243 2.92 12.46 4.91
CA GLU A 243 2.79 12.07 3.49
C GLU A 243 3.98 12.55 2.68
N ARG A 244 4.74 11.62 2.07
CA ARG A 244 5.97 11.87 1.30
C ARG A 244 7.24 12.11 2.13
N TYR A 245 7.14 12.12 3.46
CA TYR A 245 8.22 12.45 4.38
C TYR A 245 8.53 11.29 5.33
N GLY A 246 9.81 11.09 5.65
CA GLY A 246 10.22 10.35 6.85
C GLY A 246 9.86 11.15 8.12
N CYS A 247 9.56 10.45 9.21
CA CYS A 247 9.20 11.09 10.47
C CYS A 247 10.46 11.51 11.23
N TYR A 248 10.51 12.78 11.63
CA TYR A 248 11.65 13.33 12.36
C TYR A 248 11.54 13.17 13.89
N GLN A 249 10.39 12.70 14.39
CA GLN A 249 10.07 12.56 15.82
C GLN A 249 10.05 11.11 16.31
N TYR A 250 10.30 10.12 15.43
CA TYR A 250 10.07 8.70 15.72
C TYR A 250 8.61 8.37 16.11
N SER A 251 7.64 9.23 15.75
CA SER A 251 6.21 9.03 16.07
C SER A 251 5.45 8.23 15.01
N LYS A 252 5.79 8.39 13.73
CA LYS A 252 5.16 7.61 12.65
C LYS A 252 5.89 6.28 12.52
N ALA A 253 5.12 5.20 12.49
CA ALA A 253 5.62 3.88 12.19
C ALA A 253 6.25 3.85 10.80
N SER A 254 7.43 3.25 10.70
CA SER A 254 8.16 2.99 9.47
C SER A 254 9.11 1.83 9.75
N PRO A 255 9.64 1.13 8.73
CA PRO A 255 10.63 0.11 8.99
C PRO A 255 11.83 0.66 9.76
N GLN A 256 12.25 1.90 9.51
CA GLN A 256 13.32 2.56 10.26
C GLN A 256 13.00 2.66 11.75
N THR A 257 11.83 3.21 12.08
CA THR A 257 11.45 3.51 13.47
C THR A 257 10.97 2.27 14.24
N ALA A 258 10.47 1.25 13.55
CA ALA A 258 9.83 0.09 14.18
C ALA A 258 10.68 -1.20 14.15
N ILE A 259 11.59 -1.39 13.19
CA ILE A 259 12.24 -2.71 13.00
C ILE A 259 13.74 -2.61 12.71
N LEU A 260 14.14 -1.78 11.74
CA LEU A 260 15.48 -1.80 11.15
C LEU A 260 16.60 -1.55 12.16
N ASP A 261 16.41 -0.62 13.10
CA ASP A 261 17.42 -0.34 14.12
C ASP A 261 17.56 -1.48 15.14
N ALA A 262 16.54 -2.32 15.32
CA ALA A 262 16.65 -3.56 16.08
C ALA A 262 17.35 -4.64 15.24
N LEU A 263 16.93 -4.82 13.99
CA LEU A 263 17.52 -5.77 13.04
C LEU A 263 19.02 -5.54 12.83
N LYS A 264 19.45 -4.28 12.66
CA LYS A 264 20.87 -3.91 12.46
C LYS A 264 21.78 -4.25 13.65
N ARG A 265 21.23 -4.63 14.82
CA ARG A 265 22.01 -5.07 15.99
C ARG A 265 22.36 -6.55 15.95
N TYR A 266 21.72 -7.33 15.06
CA TYR A 266 22.00 -8.75 14.92
C TYR A 266 23.33 -8.97 14.18
N PRO A 267 24.27 -9.78 14.72
CA PRO A 267 25.59 -9.97 14.11
C PRO A 267 25.55 -10.77 12.80
N ASN A 268 24.49 -11.55 12.60
CA ASN A 268 24.22 -12.38 11.43
C ASN A 268 23.41 -11.65 10.33
N PHE A 269 23.14 -10.36 10.49
CA PHE A 269 22.46 -9.55 9.49
C PHE A 269 23.40 -8.50 8.88
N SER A 270 23.34 -8.37 7.56
CA SER A 270 24.01 -7.31 6.81
C SER A 270 23.11 -6.78 5.70
N TYR A 271 23.39 -5.59 5.19
CA TYR A 271 22.70 -5.06 4.02
C TYR A 271 23.65 -4.26 3.13
N ARG A 272 23.32 -4.20 1.84
CA ARG A 272 24.04 -3.42 0.83
C ARG A 272 23.05 -2.46 0.17
N THR A 273 23.40 -1.19 0.15
CA THR A 273 22.63 -0.14 -0.55
C THR A 273 23.21 0.07 -1.93
N HIS A 274 22.45 0.74 -2.80
CA HIS A 274 22.82 0.90 -4.20
C HIS A 274 23.11 -0.43 -4.93
N ALA A 275 22.39 -1.48 -4.52
CA ALA A 275 22.48 -2.84 -5.05
C ALA A 275 21.16 -3.19 -5.74
N GLU A 276 21.08 -2.99 -7.05
CA GLU A 276 19.87 -3.29 -7.83
C GLU A 276 19.86 -4.75 -8.29
N VAL A 277 18.98 -5.56 -7.72
CA VAL A 277 18.83 -6.95 -8.17
C VAL A 277 18.29 -7.00 -9.60
N LEU A 278 19.03 -7.66 -10.48
CA LEU A 278 18.73 -7.75 -11.90
C LEU A 278 17.93 -9.01 -12.26
N ARG A 279 18.23 -10.12 -11.59
CA ARG A 279 17.62 -11.44 -11.84
C ARG A 279 17.81 -12.38 -10.64
N VAL A 280 16.85 -13.28 -10.46
CA VAL A 280 16.97 -14.46 -9.60
C VAL A 280 17.61 -15.58 -10.44
N GLU A 281 18.68 -16.17 -9.93
CA GLU A 281 19.41 -17.23 -10.64
C GLU A 281 18.79 -18.59 -10.29
N LYS A 282 18.44 -19.38 -11.31
CA LYS A 282 17.78 -20.69 -11.15
C LYS A 282 18.81 -21.81 -11.10
N SER A 283 18.49 -22.88 -10.39
CA SER A 283 19.16 -24.17 -10.52
C SER A 283 19.00 -24.73 -11.93
N ALA A 284 19.84 -25.70 -12.30
CA ALA A 284 19.79 -26.33 -13.62
C ALA A 284 18.44 -27.03 -13.93
N ASP A 285 17.75 -27.55 -12.89
CA ASP A 285 16.43 -28.16 -13.01
C ASP A 285 15.27 -27.13 -12.89
N GLY A 286 15.59 -25.88 -12.58
CA GLY A 286 14.64 -24.78 -12.42
C GLY A 286 13.76 -24.86 -11.17
N LYS A 287 13.96 -25.83 -10.28
CA LYS A 287 13.11 -26.08 -9.10
C LYS A 287 13.52 -25.28 -7.87
N THR A 288 14.69 -24.66 -7.88
CA THR A 288 15.18 -23.77 -6.83
C THR A 288 15.90 -22.57 -7.42
N ALA A 289 16.05 -21.52 -6.62
CA ALA A 289 17.02 -20.46 -6.86
C ALA A 289 18.37 -20.82 -6.24
N THR A 290 19.46 -20.37 -6.85
CA THR A 290 20.83 -20.50 -6.31
C THR A 290 21.34 -19.20 -5.69
N GLY A 291 20.59 -18.10 -5.87
CA GLY A 291 20.94 -16.77 -5.41
C GLY A 291 20.34 -15.71 -6.33
N VAL A 292 20.93 -14.51 -6.30
CA VAL A 292 20.53 -13.40 -7.15
C VAL A 292 21.75 -12.73 -7.78
N THR A 293 21.60 -12.22 -9.00
CA THR A 293 22.57 -11.30 -9.58
C THR A 293 22.08 -9.87 -9.43
N TYR A 294 22.93 -8.98 -8.93
CA TYR A 294 22.64 -7.56 -8.75
C TYR A 294 23.70 -6.68 -9.42
N PHE A 295 23.32 -5.46 -9.76
CA PHE A 295 24.23 -4.41 -10.19
C PHE A 295 24.69 -3.61 -8.96
N ASP A 296 25.99 -3.58 -8.72
CA ASP A 296 26.62 -2.79 -7.68
C ASP A 296 26.97 -1.41 -8.26
N GLU A 297 26.28 -0.35 -7.83
CA GLU A 297 26.54 1.01 -8.33
C GLU A 297 27.91 1.54 -7.90
N ALA A 298 28.46 1.08 -6.78
CA ALA A 298 29.74 1.58 -6.31
C ALA A 298 30.88 1.08 -7.20
N THR A 299 30.80 -0.18 -7.65
CA THR A 299 31.82 -0.81 -8.50
C THR A 299 31.46 -0.85 -9.97
N GLN A 300 30.22 -0.50 -10.33
CA GLN A 300 29.67 -0.51 -11.70
C GLN A 300 29.76 -1.90 -12.36
N GLU A 301 29.44 -2.96 -11.62
CA GLU A 301 29.57 -4.34 -12.08
C GLU A 301 28.36 -5.23 -11.71
N GLU A 302 28.17 -6.32 -12.44
CA GLU A 302 27.27 -7.41 -12.02
C GLU A 302 27.95 -8.34 -11.01
N VAL A 303 27.28 -8.52 -9.87
CA VAL A 303 27.72 -9.36 -8.77
C VAL A 303 26.70 -10.47 -8.50
N PHE A 304 27.17 -11.70 -8.38
CA PHE A 304 26.35 -12.83 -7.95
C PHE A 304 26.43 -13.00 -6.43
N GLN A 305 25.27 -13.00 -5.76
CA GLN A 305 25.11 -13.30 -4.34
C GLN A 305 24.44 -14.68 -4.19
N PRO A 306 25.21 -15.75 -3.91
CA PRO A 306 24.64 -17.07 -3.68
C PRO A 306 23.81 -17.09 -2.37
N ALA A 307 22.68 -17.79 -2.39
CA ALA A 307 21.84 -17.97 -1.20
C ALA A 307 21.01 -19.28 -1.23
N ASP A 308 20.65 -19.81 -0.06
CA ASP A 308 19.75 -20.97 0.06
C ASP A 308 18.26 -20.59 -0.02
N ILE A 309 17.90 -19.39 0.44
CA ILE A 309 16.55 -18.82 0.37
C ILE A 309 16.60 -17.43 -0.28
N VAL A 310 15.68 -17.15 -1.20
CA VAL A 310 15.49 -15.82 -1.79
C VAL A 310 14.15 -15.25 -1.35
N ILE A 311 14.19 -14.09 -0.69
CA ILE A 311 13.00 -13.32 -0.30
C ILE A 311 12.85 -12.13 -1.23
N MET A 312 11.78 -12.09 -2.03
CA MET A 312 11.46 -10.96 -2.91
C MET A 312 10.54 -9.96 -2.20
N SER A 313 11.08 -8.78 -1.86
CA SER A 313 10.41 -7.72 -1.09
C SER A 313 10.58 -6.32 -1.72
N SER A 314 10.64 -6.25 -3.05
CA SER A 314 11.09 -5.06 -3.80
C SER A 314 10.00 -4.06 -4.21
N TYR A 315 8.83 -4.08 -3.55
CA TYR A 315 7.57 -3.47 -3.98
C TYR A 315 6.84 -4.30 -5.05
N GLN A 316 5.51 -4.22 -5.11
CA GLN A 316 4.67 -5.09 -5.94
C GLN A 316 5.10 -5.07 -7.41
N LEU A 317 5.21 -3.87 -8.01
CA LEU A 317 5.60 -3.67 -9.41
C LEU A 317 6.97 -4.29 -9.72
N ASN A 318 7.96 -4.08 -8.85
CA ASN A 318 9.32 -4.55 -9.10
C ASN A 318 9.47 -6.05 -8.81
N ASN A 319 8.69 -6.62 -7.90
CA ASN A 319 8.61 -8.07 -7.72
C ASN A 319 8.10 -8.73 -8.99
N VAL A 320 7.02 -8.22 -9.60
CA VAL A 320 6.49 -8.75 -10.88
C VAL A 320 7.52 -8.60 -11.99
N HIS A 321 8.13 -7.41 -12.14
CA HIS A 321 9.17 -7.20 -13.13
C HIS A 321 10.34 -8.18 -12.95
N LEU A 322 10.83 -8.34 -11.73
CA LEU A 322 11.94 -9.24 -11.40
C LEU A 322 11.56 -10.71 -11.67
N MET A 323 10.33 -11.13 -11.39
CA MET A 323 9.84 -12.47 -11.72
C MET A 323 9.84 -12.70 -13.23
N LEU A 324 9.28 -11.77 -14.02
CA LEU A 324 9.19 -11.88 -15.47
C LEU A 324 10.56 -11.96 -16.13
N VAL A 325 11.50 -11.09 -15.75
CA VAL A 325 12.87 -11.12 -16.32
C VAL A 325 13.69 -12.33 -15.83
N SER A 326 13.28 -12.98 -14.74
CA SER A 326 13.93 -14.19 -14.20
C SER A 326 13.25 -15.49 -14.65
N GLY A 327 12.16 -15.43 -15.43
CA GLY A 327 11.39 -16.60 -15.84
C GLY A 327 10.77 -17.36 -14.66
N ILE A 328 10.20 -16.62 -13.71
CA ILE A 328 9.45 -17.14 -12.55
C ILE A 328 7.95 -17.04 -12.84
N GLY A 329 7.29 -18.19 -12.82
CA GLY A 329 5.91 -18.36 -13.29
C GLY A 329 5.77 -18.16 -14.81
N GLN A 330 4.59 -18.48 -15.34
CA GLN A 330 4.25 -18.22 -16.74
C GLN A 330 3.76 -16.77 -16.88
N PRO A 331 4.37 -15.94 -17.75
CA PRO A 331 3.86 -14.60 -18.05
C PRO A 331 2.40 -14.64 -18.46
N TYR A 332 1.59 -13.74 -17.91
CA TYR A 332 0.17 -13.67 -18.19
C TYR A 332 -0.11 -13.02 -19.55
N ASP A 333 -0.97 -13.66 -20.34
CA ASP A 333 -1.51 -13.11 -21.58
C ASP A 333 -3.00 -12.76 -21.38
N PRO A 334 -3.36 -11.46 -21.30
CA PRO A 334 -4.75 -11.05 -21.12
C PRO A 334 -5.66 -11.42 -22.31
N ALA A 335 -5.10 -11.61 -23.51
CA ALA A 335 -5.88 -11.98 -24.70
C ALA A 335 -6.39 -13.42 -24.63
N THR A 336 -5.59 -14.35 -24.08
CA THR A 336 -5.94 -15.77 -23.97
C THR A 336 -6.41 -16.17 -22.57
N GLY A 337 -5.98 -15.43 -21.54
CA GLY A 337 -6.18 -15.77 -20.14
C GLY A 337 -5.16 -16.77 -19.59
N GLU A 338 -4.16 -17.15 -20.37
CA GLU A 338 -3.10 -18.09 -19.97
C GLU A 338 -2.00 -17.40 -19.15
N GLY A 339 -1.37 -18.15 -18.24
CA GLY A 339 -0.31 -17.64 -17.37
C GLY A 339 -0.82 -16.99 -16.07
N VAL A 340 0.12 -16.63 -15.19
CA VAL A 340 -0.19 -16.16 -13.82
C VAL A 340 0.67 -14.97 -13.39
N THR A 341 1.90 -14.85 -13.89
CA THR A 341 2.79 -13.74 -13.54
C THR A 341 2.37 -12.49 -14.30
N GLY A 342 1.93 -11.47 -13.58
CA GLY A 342 1.38 -10.24 -14.13
C GLY A 342 -0.15 -10.15 -14.11
N LYS A 343 -0.84 -11.22 -13.71
CA LYS A 343 -2.30 -11.31 -13.68
C LYS A 343 -2.91 -10.48 -12.54
N ASN A 344 -4.12 -9.96 -12.76
CA ASN A 344 -4.94 -9.29 -11.75
C ASN A 344 -4.23 -8.10 -11.10
N TYR A 345 -3.57 -7.25 -11.90
CA TYR A 345 -3.12 -5.97 -11.35
C TYR A 345 -4.34 -5.17 -10.90
N ALA A 346 -4.30 -4.66 -9.68
CA ALA A 346 -5.35 -3.81 -9.15
C ALA A 346 -4.74 -2.59 -8.47
N TYR A 347 -5.53 -1.53 -8.45
CA TYR A 347 -5.17 -0.24 -7.88
C TYR A 347 -6.22 0.18 -6.86
N GLN A 348 -6.29 1.44 -6.46
CA GLN A 348 -7.33 1.94 -5.57
C GLN A 348 -8.03 3.13 -6.21
N ILE A 349 -9.36 3.15 -6.16
CA ILE A 349 -10.14 4.30 -6.58
C ILE A 349 -10.32 5.27 -5.41
N THR A 350 -10.10 6.56 -5.70
CA THR A 350 -10.24 7.65 -4.74
C THR A 350 -10.93 8.84 -5.38
N GLY A 351 -11.61 9.63 -4.54
CA GLY A 351 -12.27 10.87 -4.90
C GLY A 351 -12.63 11.66 -3.66
N GLY A 352 -13.48 12.68 -3.81
CA GLY A 352 -13.90 13.50 -2.69
C GLY A 352 -14.46 14.86 -3.09
N THR A 353 -15.07 15.52 -2.11
CA THR A 353 -15.55 16.89 -2.22
C THR A 353 -14.90 17.75 -1.15
N THR A 354 -14.28 18.85 -1.58
CA THR A 354 -13.80 19.91 -0.68
C THR A 354 -14.92 20.91 -0.45
N LEU A 355 -15.19 21.18 0.83
CA LEU A 355 -16.21 22.09 1.33
C LEU A 355 -15.51 23.33 1.89
N PHE A 356 -16.00 24.51 1.51
CA PHE A 356 -15.40 25.79 1.88
C PHE A 356 -16.36 26.60 2.76
N PHE A 357 -15.84 27.18 3.85
CA PHE A 357 -16.62 27.91 4.86
C PHE A 357 -15.93 29.23 5.20
N LYS A 358 -16.53 30.36 4.84
CA LYS A 358 -15.94 31.70 5.04
C LYS A 358 -15.72 32.02 6.51
N ASP A 359 -16.64 31.59 7.35
CA ASP A 359 -16.67 31.98 8.76
C ASP A 359 -16.07 30.92 9.70
N GLU A 360 -15.45 29.87 9.17
CA GLU A 360 -14.87 28.77 9.97
C GLU A 360 -13.38 28.55 9.70
N ILE A 361 -12.60 28.28 10.76
CA ILE A 361 -11.15 28.06 10.68
C ILE A 361 -10.82 26.62 11.09
N PHE A 362 -10.28 25.84 10.16
CA PHE A 362 -9.94 24.43 10.35
C PHE A 362 -8.49 24.19 10.82
N ASN A 363 -7.65 25.24 10.88
CA ASN A 363 -6.25 25.21 11.31
C ASN A 363 -5.43 24.06 10.68
N PRO A 364 -5.01 24.18 9.42
CA PRO A 364 -4.38 23.08 8.67
C PRO A 364 -2.99 22.68 9.19
N PHE A 365 -2.43 23.43 10.14
CA PHE A 365 -1.10 23.19 10.71
C PHE A 365 -1.06 22.17 11.85
N VAL A 366 -2.22 21.69 12.31
CA VAL A 366 -2.34 20.61 13.28
C VAL A 366 -2.83 19.38 12.55
N GLY A 367 -1.90 18.48 12.18
CA GLY A 367 -2.26 17.28 11.43
C GLY A 367 -1.22 16.17 11.48
N HIS A 368 -1.67 14.96 11.18
CA HIS A 368 -0.78 13.82 10.99
C HIS A 368 -1.33 12.92 9.88
N GLY A 369 -0.51 11.99 9.39
CA GLY A 369 -0.81 11.26 8.16
C GLY A 369 -2.12 10.48 8.14
N ALA A 370 -2.61 10.00 9.29
CA ALA A 370 -3.89 9.30 9.44
C ALA A 370 -4.90 10.05 10.34
N ASN A 371 -4.89 11.38 10.33
CA ASN A 371 -5.71 12.21 11.21
C ASN A 371 -7.11 12.42 10.62
N ALA A 372 -8.02 11.48 10.84
CA ALA A 372 -9.37 11.57 10.31
C ALA A 372 -10.40 10.82 11.15
N THR A 373 -11.65 11.26 11.02
CA THR A 373 -12.84 10.47 11.36
C THR A 373 -13.35 9.79 10.10
N VAL A 374 -13.79 8.54 10.23
CA VAL A 374 -14.18 7.64 9.15
C VAL A 374 -15.59 7.13 9.39
N ILE A 375 -16.37 6.94 8.32
CA ILE A 375 -17.54 6.07 8.31
C ILE A 375 -17.29 4.91 7.34
N ASP A 376 -17.61 3.70 7.76
CA ASP A 376 -17.38 2.46 7.03
C ASP A 376 -18.70 1.76 6.65
N ASP A 377 -19.80 2.51 6.75
CA ASP A 377 -21.17 2.12 6.41
C ASP A 377 -21.36 1.74 4.91
N PHE A 378 -20.35 1.96 4.07
CA PHE A 378 -20.34 1.59 2.65
C PHE A 378 -19.34 0.47 2.35
N GLY A 379 -18.94 -0.26 3.39
CA GLY A 379 -18.01 -1.37 3.29
C GLY A 379 -18.60 -2.58 2.54
N MET A 380 -17.71 -3.50 2.16
CA MET A 380 -18.03 -4.69 1.36
C MET A 380 -19.20 -5.50 1.96
N ASN A 381 -19.24 -5.63 3.29
CA ASN A 381 -20.28 -6.36 4.01
C ASN A 381 -21.59 -5.57 4.25
N GLN A 382 -21.66 -4.28 3.90
CA GLN A 382 -22.83 -3.43 4.08
C GLN A 382 -23.62 -3.19 2.77
N ASN A 383 -22.99 -3.41 1.63
CA ASN A 383 -23.56 -3.10 0.32
C ASN A 383 -24.43 -4.26 -0.20
N ASP A 384 -25.61 -3.92 -0.73
CA ASP A 384 -26.41 -4.82 -1.57
C ASP A 384 -25.99 -4.65 -3.03
N PHE A 385 -25.06 -5.48 -3.50
CA PHE A 385 -24.51 -5.38 -4.85
C PHE A 385 -25.58 -5.51 -5.95
N GLY A 386 -26.60 -6.34 -5.73
CA GLY A 386 -27.70 -6.53 -6.67
C GLY A 386 -28.55 -5.27 -6.84
N ALA A 387 -28.80 -4.56 -5.75
CA ALA A 387 -29.55 -3.31 -5.78
C ALA A 387 -28.70 -2.13 -6.27
N LEU A 388 -27.41 -2.11 -5.91
CA LEU A 388 -26.50 -1.00 -6.23
C LEU A 388 -25.90 -1.08 -7.64
N GLY A 389 -25.86 -2.27 -8.24
CA GLY A 389 -25.34 -2.47 -9.60
C GLY A 389 -23.81 -2.40 -9.70
N PHE A 390 -23.10 -2.59 -8.59
CA PHE A 390 -21.64 -2.75 -8.54
C PHE A 390 -21.24 -3.72 -7.44
N ILE A 391 -20.08 -4.35 -7.59
CA ILE A 391 -19.40 -5.19 -6.61
C ILE A 391 -18.24 -4.38 -6.02
N GLY A 392 -18.24 -4.15 -4.71
CA GLY A 392 -17.15 -3.42 -4.08
C GLY A 392 -17.54 -2.79 -2.75
N GLY A 393 -16.51 -2.42 -2.00
CA GLY A 393 -16.63 -1.76 -0.72
C GLY A 393 -15.85 -0.45 -0.69
N SER A 394 -16.22 0.43 0.23
CA SER A 394 -15.65 1.77 0.33
C SER A 394 -15.88 2.38 1.70
N TYR A 395 -15.18 3.47 1.98
CA TYR A 395 -15.39 4.28 3.18
C TYR A 395 -15.27 5.77 2.86
N LEU A 396 -15.95 6.60 3.67
CA LEU A 396 -15.77 8.04 3.64
C LEU A 396 -14.98 8.50 4.86
N PHE A 397 -14.14 9.51 4.68
CA PHE A 397 -13.42 10.10 5.79
C PHE A 397 -13.22 11.59 5.60
N SER A 398 -13.03 12.29 6.70
CA SER A 398 -12.66 13.70 6.70
C SER A 398 -11.66 13.96 7.82
N GLY A 399 -10.65 14.77 7.51
CA GLY A 399 -9.61 15.13 8.45
C GLY A 399 -8.44 15.88 7.82
N THR A 400 -7.61 16.46 8.68
CA THR A 400 -6.50 17.34 8.27
C THR A 400 -5.20 16.58 8.41
N PHE A 401 -4.61 16.21 7.28
CA PHE A 401 -3.33 15.50 7.26
C PHE A 401 -2.11 16.41 7.25
N ASN A 402 -2.26 17.60 6.66
CA ASN A 402 -1.18 18.58 6.55
C ASN A 402 -1.68 19.98 6.11
N GLY A 403 -0.87 21.00 6.38
CA GLY A 403 -1.06 22.39 5.93
C GLY A 403 0.18 22.89 5.20
N GLN A 404 0.64 22.12 4.22
CA GLN A 404 1.85 22.41 3.46
C GLN A 404 1.64 23.60 2.49
N PRO A 405 2.46 24.66 2.56
CA PRO A 405 2.22 25.92 1.84
C PRO A 405 2.44 25.86 0.32
N ILE A 406 3.00 24.80 -0.26
CA ILE A 406 3.11 24.65 -1.74
C ILE A 406 2.00 23.74 -2.29
N ARG A 407 1.67 22.65 -1.59
CA ARG A 407 0.80 21.58 -2.08
C ARG A 407 -0.63 21.63 -1.56
N SER A 408 -0.88 22.27 -0.41
CA SER A 408 -2.13 22.10 0.33
C SER A 408 -2.88 23.41 0.50
N MET A 409 -3.16 24.04 -0.64
CA MET A 409 -3.91 25.28 -0.72
C MET A 409 -5.14 25.10 -1.62
N PRO A 410 -6.19 24.40 -1.14
CA PRO A 410 -7.41 24.22 -1.91
C PRO A 410 -8.11 25.58 -2.12
N LEU A 411 -8.74 25.73 -3.29
CA LEU A 411 -9.46 26.93 -3.68
C LEU A 411 -10.82 26.53 -4.29
N PRO A 412 -11.88 27.33 -4.11
CA PRO A 412 -13.15 27.09 -4.78
C PRO A 412 -13.01 27.06 -6.30
N THR A 413 -13.89 26.29 -6.93
CA THR A 413 -13.97 26.20 -8.40
C THR A 413 -14.19 27.59 -9.01
N GLY A 414 -13.41 27.93 -10.03
CA GLY A 414 -13.46 29.24 -10.69
C GLY A 414 -12.46 30.28 -10.17
N THR A 415 -11.78 30.00 -9.04
CA THR A 415 -10.65 30.84 -8.60
C THR A 415 -9.53 30.80 -9.63
N ALA A 416 -8.91 31.96 -9.90
CA ALA A 416 -7.78 32.03 -10.84
C ALA A 416 -6.62 31.14 -10.37
N ALA A 417 -5.96 30.44 -11.31
CA ALA A 417 -4.86 29.53 -11.00
C ALA A 417 -3.50 30.26 -10.77
N TRP A 418 -3.40 31.55 -11.08
CA TRP A 418 -2.20 32.35 -10.87
C TRP A 418 -2.53 33.86 -10.77
N GLY A 419 -1.60 34.65 -10.25
CA GLY A 419 -1.69 36.12 -10.24
C GLY A 419 -2.34 36.71 -8.99
N ALA A 420 -2.78 37.96 -9.07
CA ALA A 420 -3.36 38.68 -7.92
C ALA A 420 -4.64 38.03 -7.39
N ALA A 421 -5.56 37.65 -8.28
CA ALA A 421 -6.81 36.97 -7.92
C ALA A 421 -6.57 35.59 -7.26
N TRP A 422 -5.52 34.87 -7.68
CA TRP A 422 -5.10 33.63 -7.00
C TRP A 422 -4.64 33.93 -5.57
N LYS A 423 -3.77 34.93 -5.37
CA LYS A 423 -3.28 35.29 -4.02
C LYS A 423 -4.40 35.75 -3.09
N GLU A 424 -5.37 36.49 -3.62
CA GLU A 424 -6.57 36.90 -2.87
C GLU A 424 -7.39 35.68 -2.45
N GLY A 425 -7.66 34.75 -3.39
CA GLY A 425 -8.33 33.49 -3.07
C GLY A 425 -7.59 32.66 -2.02
N ILE A 426 -6.25 32.60 -2.08
CA ILE A 426 -5.45 31.93 -1.05
C ILE A 426 -5.63 32.61 0.30
N GLY A 427 -5.60 33.95 0.35
CA GLY A 427 -5.82 34.71 1.57
C GLY A 427 -7.22 34.50 2.17
N GLU A 428 -8.24 34.29 1.34
CA GLU A 428 -9.62 34.04 1.78
C GLU A 428 -9.84 32.57 2.22
N TRP A 429 -9.31 31.60 1.48
CA TRP A 429 -9.71 30.20 1.62
C TRP A 429 -8.70 29.31 2.33
N TYR A 430 -7.44 29.74 2.49
CA TYR A 430 -6.43 28.93 3.15
C TYR A 430 -6.75 28.76 4.64
N GLY A 431 -7.06 27.52 5.04
CA GLY A 431 -7.52 27.18 6.39
C GLY A 431 -9.03 27.25 6.60
N HIS A 432 -9.79 27.58 5.55
CA HIS A 432 -11.26 27.73 5.56
C HIS A 432 -11.95 26.62 4.76
N SER A 433 -11.38 25.40 4.80
CA SER A 433 -11.93 24.26 4.07
C SER A 433 -11.70 22.95 4.82
N MET A 434 -12.59 22.00 4.56
CA MET A 434 -12.45 20.58 4.91
C MET A 434 -12.72 19.74 3.67
N THR A 435 -12.29 18.48 3.64
CA THR A 435 -12.56 17.57 2.53
C THR A 435 -13.15 16.28 3.06
N ILE A 436 -14.28 15.87 2.47
CA ILE A 436 -14.83 14.52 2.64
C ILE A 436 -14.34 13.70 1.45
N ALA A 437 -13.46 12.75 1.72
CA ALA A 437 -12.80 11.92 0.73
C ALA A 437 -13.39 10.50 0.69
N THR A 438 -13.31 9.87 -0.48
CA THR A 438 -13.69 8.48 -0.73
C THR A 438 -12.44 7.63 -0.92
N HIS A 439 -12.50 6.40 -0.44
CA HIS A 439 -11.58 5.33 -0.81
C HIS A 439 -12.41 4.09 -1.10
N GLY A 440 -12.14 3.42 -2.22
CA GLY A 440 -12.90 2.25 -2.66
C GLY A 440 -12.03 1.15 -3.25
N SER A 441 -12.54 -0.07 -3.18
CA SER A 441 -11.91 -1.26 -3.77
C SER A 441 -11.89 -1.19 -5.30
N VAL A 442 -10.90 -1.82 -5.93
CA VAL A 442 -10.90 -2.11 -7.37
C VAL A 442 -10.89 -3.62 -7.56
N MET A 443 -11.88 -4.16 -8.27
CA MET A 443 -11.93 -5.60 -8.54
C MET A 443 -10.82 -6.03 -9.51
N SER A 444 -10.56 -7.33 -9.53
CA SER A 444 -9.61 -7.92 -10.46
C SER A 444 -10.28 -8.20 -11.80
N TYR A 445 -9.58 -7.90 -12.90
CA TYR A 445 -10.07 -8.11 -14.25
C TYR A 445 -9.05 -8.80 -15.13
N ARG A 446 -9.53 -9.55 -16.13
CA ARG A 446 -8.72 -10.21 -17.16
C ARG A 446 -7.81 -9.24 -17.90
N THR A 447 -8.26 -8.01 -18.13
CA THR A 447 -7.53 -7.00 -18.92
C THR A 447 -6.48 -6.24 -18.11
N HIS A 448 -6.55 -6.29 -16.77
CA HIS A 448 -5.61 -5.59 -15.90
C HIS A 448 -4.37 -6.44 -15.66
N SER A 449 -3.28 -6.06 -16.34
CA SER A 449 -2.08 -6.88 -16.37
C SER A 449 -0.78 -6.09 -16.35
N LEU A 450 0.27 -6.80 -15.92
CA LEU A 450 1.65 -6.35 -15.95
C LEU A 450 2.48 -7.33 -16.78
N ASP A 451 3.11 -6.87 -17.86
CA ASP A 451 3.96 -7.70 -18.72
C ASP A 451 5.29 -6.99 -19.06
N LEU A 452 6.08 -7.58 -19.95
CA LEU A 452 7.33 -6.99 -20.43
C LEU A 452 7.10 -6.21 -21.73
N ASP A 453 7.52 -4.95 -21.77
CA ASP A 453 7.41 -4.10 -22.95
C ASP A 453 8.41 -4.56 -24.04
N PRO A 454 7.96 -4.85 -25.26
CA PRO A 454 8.85 -5.32 -26.33
C PRO A 454 9.71 -4.20 -26.94
N THR A 455 9.38 -2.93 -26.67
CA THR A 455 9.97 -1.76 -27.30
C THR A 455 10.97 -1.05 -26.38
N TYR A 456 10.55 -0.77 -25.15
CA TYR A 456 11.33 0.03 -24.21
C TYR A 456 12.14 -0.85 -23.26
N ARG A 457 13.37 -0.44 -22.98
CA ARG A 457 14.31 -1.13 -22.09
C ARG A 457 14.74 -0.22 -20.94
N ASP A 458 15.07 -0.82 -19.80
CA ASP A 458 15.72 -0.13 -18.69
C ASP A 458 17.19 0.16 -18.99
N ARG A 459 17.86 0.85 -18.06
CA ARG A 459 19.28 1.21 -18.16
C ARG A 459 20.25 0.02 -18.21
N HIS A 460 19.77 -1.19 -17.89
CA HIS A 460 20.52 -2.44 -17.94
C HIS A 460 20.18 -3.26 -19.20
N GLY A 461 19.36 -2.73 -20.10
CA GLY A 461 18.94 -3.39 -21.33
C GLY A 461 17.82 -4.42 -21.16
N ARG A 462 17.24 -4.58 -19.97
CA ARG A 462 16.08 -5.46 -19.75
C ARG A 462 14.81 -4.77 -20.26
N PRO A 463 13.81 -5.50 -20.78
CA PRO A 463 12.50 -4.93 -21.08
C PRO A 463 11.93 -4.16 -19.87
N LEU A 464 11.32 -2.99 -20.10
CA LEU A 464 10.55 -2.30 -19.06
C LEU A 464 9.33 -3.13 -18.70
N MET A 465 8.84 -2.99 -17.48
CA MET A 465 7.49 -3.48 -17.17
C MET A 465 6.47 -2.57 -17.85
N ARG A 466 5.48 -3.16 -18.51
CA ARG A 466 4.33 -2.47 -19.07
C ARG A 466 3.10 -2.74 -18.23
N MET A 467 2.36 -1.68 -17.93
CA MET A 467 1.12 -1.70 -17.18
C MET A 467 -0.05 -1.46 -18.13
N THR A 468 -1.01 -2.38 -18.13
CA THR A 468 -2.31 -2.24 -18.81
C THR A 468 -3.39 -2.08 -17.75
N TYR A 469 -3.97 -0.88 -17.65
CA TYR A 469 -4.95 -0.55 -16.62
C TYR A 469 -5.85 0.62 -17.02
N ASP A 470 -7.16 0.45 -16.82
CA ASP A 470 -8.15 1.53 -16.90
C ASP A 470 -9.17 1.39 -15.76
N TRP A 471 -10.11 2.35 -15.65
CA TRP A 471 -11.29 2.16 -14.81
C TRP A 471 -12.33 1.29 -15.51
N ASN A 472 -12.98 0.40 -14.78
CA ASN A 472 -14.17 -0.30 -15.25
C ASN A 472 -15.43 0.39 -14.71
N ASP A 473 -16.56 0.17 -15.39
CA ASP A 473 -17.85 0.75 -15.01
C ASP A 473 -18.26 0.40 -13.57
N ASN A 474 -17.85 -0.78 -13.08
CA ASN A 474 -18.09 -1.22 -11.71
C ASN A 474 -17.57 -0.21 -10.67
N GLU A 475 -16.28 0.14 -10.74
CA GLU A 475 -15.67 1.10 -9.80
C GLU A 475 -16.19 2.52 -10.00
N LEU A 476 -16.50 2.93 -11.24
CA LEU A 476 -17.07 4.24 -11.52
C LEU A 476 -18.50 4.38 -11.00
N ASN A 477 -19.30 3.30 -11.04
CA ASN A 477 -20.63 3.26 -10.45
C ASN A 477 -20.56 3.31 -8.92
N MET A 478 -19.60 2.63 -8.30
CA MET A 478 -19.35 2.74 -6.86
C MET A 478 -18.96 4.17 -6.46
N GLU A 479 -18.05 4.81 -7.18
CA GLU A 479 -17.65 6.20 -6.89
C GLU A 479 -18.80 7.20 -7.14
N ALA A 480 -19.65 6.97 -8.14
CA ALA A 480 -20.87 7.75 -8.36
C ALA A 480 -21.87 7.60 -7.21
N TYR A 481 -22.05 6.37 -6.70
CA TYR A 481 -22.86 6.13 -5.50
C TYR A 481 -22.33 6.90 -4.29
N LEU A 482 -21.02 6.86 -4.04
CA LEU A 482 -20.38 7.59 -2.94
C LEU A 482 -20.46 9.09 -3.09
N THR A 483 -20.35 9.61 -4.32
CA THR A 483 -20.61 11.01 -4.63
C THR A 483 -22.00 11.40 -4.13
N GLY A 484 -23.03 10.60 -4.44
CA GLY A 484 -24.39 10.80 -3.94
C GLY A 484 -24.51 10.75 -2.41
N GLN A 485 -23.69 9.94 -1.73
CA GLN A 485 -23.65 9.94 -0.25
C GLN A 485 -23.02 11.21 0.31
N ILE A 486 -21.95 11.71 -0.33
CA ILE A 486 -21.27 12.96 0.07
C ILE A 486 -22.20 14.17 -0.11
N GLU A 487 -23.04 14.21 -1.14
CA GLU A 487 -24.00 15.31 -1.32
C GLU A 487 -24.95 15.47 -0.12
N LYS A 488 -25.30 14.39 0.59
CA LYS A 488 -26.07 14.48 1.84
C LYS A 488 -25.34 15.27 2.93
N PHE A 489 -24.01 15.12 3.01
CA PHE A 489 -23.18 15.90 3.92
C PHE A 489 -23.07 17.36 3.47
N VAL A 490 -22.99 17.62 2.16
CA VAL A 490 -23.01 19.00 1.62
C VAL A 490 -24.31 19.69 2.00
N ASP A 491 -25.46 19.05 1.80
CA ASP A 491 -26.78 19.58 2.17
C ASP A 491 -26.93 19.82 3.67
N PHE A 492 -26.36 18.92 4.49
CA PHE A 492 -26.39 19.04 5.95
C PHE A 492 -25.48 20.16 6.47
N LEU A 493 -24.23 20.23 5.97
CA LEU A 493 -23.20 21.14 6.45
C LEU A 493 -23.31 22.55 5.87
N LYS A 494 -23.92 22.71 4.69
CA LYS A 494 -24.18 24.00 4.02
C LYS A 494 -22.93 24.87 3.83
N PRO A 495 -21.89 24.38 3.13
CA PRO A 495 -20.72 25.19 2.83
C PRO A 495 -21.05 26.36 1.88
N ASP A 496 -20.24 27.42 1.91
CA ASP A 496 -20.35 28.57 1.01
C ASP A 496 -19.97 28.22 -0.43
N ALA A 497 -19.05 27.27 -0.60
CA ALA A 497 -18.65 26.76 -1.91
C ALA A 497 -18.20 25.29 -1.82
N VAL A 498 -18.15 24.63 -2.98
CA VAL A 498 -17.73 23.23 -3.10
C VAL A 498 -16.83 23.03 -4.31
N ALA A 499 -15.86 22.11 -4.19
CA ALA A 499 -15.07 21.60 -5.30
C ALA A 499 -15.14 20.08 -5.30
N ARG A 500 -15.57 19.49 -6.42
CA ARG A 500 -15.80 18.05 -6.57
C ARG A 500 -14.67 17.41 -7.38
N GLY A 501 -14.09 16.35 -6.84
CA GLY A 501 -12.96 15.62 -7.43
C GLY A 501 -13.25 14.12 -7.54
N HIS A 502 -14.36 13.75 -8.17
CA HIS A 502 -14.81 12.36 -8.31
C HIS A 502 -14.48 11.78 -9.69
N LYS A 503 -14.31 10.46 -9.76
CA LYS A 503 -14.24 9.71 -11.01
C LYS A 503 -15.65 9.19 -11.33
N LEU A 504 -16.24 9.68 -12.41
CA LEU A 504 -17.62 9.38 -12.78
C LEU A 504 -17.67 8.46 -14.01
N PRO A 505 -18.82 7.84 -14.34
CA PRO A 505 -18.96 6.99 -15.51
C PRO A 505 -18.36 7.61 -16.79
N GLY A 506 -17.55 6.82 -17.50
CA GLY A 506 -16.77 7.27 -18.66
C GLY A 506 -15.42 7.93 -18.33
N ALA A 507 -15.03 8.04 -17.06
CA ALA A 507 -13.69 8.47 -16.70
C ALA A 507 -12.64 7.40 -17.06
N HIS A 508 -11.48 7.84 -17.52
CA HIS A 508 -10.34 6.98 -17.81
C HIS A 508 -9.19 7.19 -16.82
N TYR A 509 -8.36 6.17 -16.67
CA TYR A 509 -7.14 6.27 -15.89
C TYR A 509 -6.20 7.31 -16.50
N ASP A 510 -5.74 8.21 -15.63
CA ASP A 510 -4.74 9.21 -15.93
C ASP A 510 -3.53 9.00 -15.02
N VAL A 511 -2.41 8.64 -15.63
CA VAL A 511 -1.17 8.39 -14.91
C VAL A 511 -0.56 9.67 -14.32
N ARG A 512 -0.95 10.87 -14.78
CA ARG A 512 -0.29 12.14 -14.42
C ARG A 512 -0.62 12.69 -13.03
N PRO A 513 -1.88 12.78 -12.58
CA PRO A 513 -2.19 13.24 -11.23
C PRO A 513 -1.89 12.15 -10.20
N TYR A 514 -1.47 12.54 -8.99
CA TYR A 514 -1.38 11.61 -7.86
C TYR A 514 -2.77 11.13 -7.45
N GLN A 515 -2.90 9.85 -7.15
CA GLN A 515 -4.18 9.24 -6.75
C GLN A 515 -4.02 8.35 -5.52
N SER A 516 -3.07 7.41 -5.59
CA SER A 516 -2.78 6.44 -4.52
C SER A 516 -1.44 5.74 -4.77
N THR A 517 -0.82 5.16 -3.75
CA THR A 517 0.36 4.28 -3.92
C THR A 517 0.04 2.82 -3.58
N HIS A 518 -1.23 2.43 -3.73
CA HIS A 518 -1.72 1.08 -3.41
C HIS A 518 -1.81 0.20 -4.66
N ASN A 519 -0.64 -0.06 -5.24
CA ASN A 519 -0.50 -1.04 -6.32
C ASN A 519 -0.55 -2.46 -5.71
N THR A 520 -1.45 -3.29 -6.22
CA THR A 520 -1.73 -4.65 -5.72
C THR A 520 -1.77 -5.66 -6.87
N GLY A 521 -1.74 -6.95 -6.53
CA GLY A 521 -1.84 -8.05 -7.49
C GLY A 521 -0.60 -8.27 -8.37
N GLY A 522 -0.74 -8.98 -9.49
CA GLY A 522 0.37 -9.29 -10.41
C GLY A 522 1.26 -10.47 -10.01
N HIS A 523 1.27 -10.90 -8.75
CA HIS A 523 1.82 -12.20 -8.34
C HIS A 523 0.94 -12.82 -7.27
N ILE A 524 -0.34 -12.95 -7.61
CA ILE A 524 -1.41 -13.24 -6.67
C ILE A 524 -1.24 -14.59 -5.97
N MET A 525 -1.75 -14.66 -4.74
CA MET A 525 -1.92 -15.91 -4.01
C MET A 525 -2.94 -16.83 -4.69
N SER A 526 -2.77 -18.13 -4.51
CA SER A 526 -3.62 -19.17 -5.07
C SER A 526 -3.50 -20.48 -4.30
N GLU A 527 -4.53 -21.31 -4.37
CA GLU A 527 -4.50 -22.71 -3.91
C GLU A 527 -3.72 -23.60 -4.88
N THR A 528 -3.62 -23.21 -6.15
CA THR A 528 -3.06 -24.04 -7.23
C THR A 528 -2.11 -23.25 -8.13
N PRO A 529 -1.09 -23.90 -8.73
CA PRO A 529 -0.07 -23.23 -9.53
C PRO A 529 -0.55 -22.64 -10.86
N ASP A 530 -1.75 -23.02 -11.33
CA ASP A 530 -2.36 -22.55 -12.58
C ASP A 530 -3.21 -21.28 -12.38
N THR A 531 -3.52 -20.90 -11.15
CA THR A 531 -4.41 -19.75 -10.87
C THR A 531 -3.69 -18.55 -10.25
N GLY A 532 -2.49 -18.73 -9.70
CA GLY A 532 -1.64 -17.66 -9.16
C GLY A 532 -0.16 -18.03 -9.11
N VAL A 533 0.67 -17.09 -8.65
CA VAL A 533 2.15 -17.23 -8.67
C VAL A 533 2.67 -17.86 -7.38
N VAL A 534 2.00 -17.58 -6.26
CA VAL A 534 2.41 -18.02 -4.93
C VAL A 534 1.29 -18.78 -4.23
N ASN A 535 1.67 -19.68 -3.32
CA ASN A 535 0.73 -20.33 -2.41
C ASN A 535 0.36 -19.41 -1.23
N LYS A 536 -0.43 -19.92 -0.28
CA LYS A 536 -0.87 -19.19 0.91
C LYS A 536 0.25 -18.69 1.85
N PHE A 537 1.44 -19.26 1.73
CA PHE A 537 2.64 -18.86 2.48
C PHE A 537 3.54 -17.92 1.69
N SER A 538 3.03 -17.30 0.63
CA SER A 538 3.82 -16.43 -0.27
C SER A 538 5.00 -17.16 -0.96
N GLN A 539 4.99 -18.49 -0.98
CA GLN A 539 6.04 -19.30 -1.60
C GLN A 539 5.72 -19.48 -3.08
N VAL A 540 6.72 -19.28 -3.94
CA VAL A 540 6.56 -19.39 -5.38
C VAL A 540 6.29 -20.84 -5.79
N TRP A 541 5.22 -21.04 -6.55
CA TRP A 541 4.91 -22.34 -7.13
C TRP A 541 6.03 -22.80 -8.08
N GLY A 542 6.47 -24.05 -7.91
CA GLY A 542 7.56 -24.62 -8.71
C GLY A 542 8.96 -24.19 -8.31
N MET A 543 9.12 -23.27 -7.33
CA MET A 543 10.43 -22.85 -6.82
C MET A 543 10.41 -22.64 -5.30
N HIS A 544 10.53 -23.74 -4.55
CA HIS A 544 10.17 -23.77 -3.13
C HIS A 544 11.04 -22.91 -2.21
N ASN A 545 12.24 -22.51 -2.63
CA ASN A 545 13.12 -21.65 -1.83
C ASN A 545 13.01 -20.16 -2.20
N VAL A 546 12.00 -19.77 -2.99
CA VAL A 546 11.70 -18.38 -3.30
C VAL A 546 10.37 -17.99 -2.67
N PHE A 547 10.37 -16.90 -1.91
CA PHE A 547 9.18 -16.35 -1.28
C PHE A 547 8.99 -14.90 -1.76
N ALA A 548 7.81 -14.57 -2.28
CA ALA A 548 7.50 -13.25 -2.78
C ALA A 548 6.50 -12.55 -1.87
N CYS A 549 6.96 -11.52 -1.17
CA CYS A 549 6.19 -10.83 -0.15
C CYS A 549 5.76 -9.45 -0.63
N GLY A 550 4.52 -9.08 -0.35
CA GLY A 550 4.02 -7.73 -0.55
C GLY A 550 2.59 -7.70 -1.06
N ALA A 551 2.16 -6.51 -1.48
CA ALA A 551 0.81 -6.27 -2.00
C ALA A 551 0.50 -7.01 -3.30
N GLY A 552 1.49 -7.62 -3.96
CA GLY A 552 1.23 -8.41 -5.15
C GLY A 552 0.59 -9.77 -4.90
N ASN A 553 0.61 -10.22 -3.63
CA ASN A 553 -0.07 -11.43 -3.17
C ASN A 553 -1.60 -11.27 -3.14
N PHE A 554 -2.11 -10.05 -3.31
CA PHE A 554 -3.53 -9.76 -3.19
C PHE A 554 -4.28 -10.29 -4.41
N VAL A 555 -5.31 -11.10 -4.19
CA VAL A 555 -6.13 -11.68 -5.27
C VAL A 555 -6.98 -10.60 -5.96
N GLN A 556 -7.46 -9.63 -5.17
CA GLN A 556 -8.13 -8.38 -5.57
C GLN A 556 -7.77 -7.26 -4.59
N ASN A 557 -7.89 -6.00 -5.02
CA ASN A 557 -7.73 -4.87 -4.11
C ASN A 557 -8.87 -4.84 -3.09
N THR A 558 -8.53 -4.57 -1.83
CA THR A 558 -9.50 -4.37 -0.75
C THR A 558 -9.94 -2.91 -0.70
N GLN A 559 -11.05 -2.62 -0.03
CA GLN A 559 -11.51 -1.24 0.11
C GLN A 559 -10.52 -0.34 0.87
N TYR A 560 -9.64 -0.95 1.67
CA TYR A 560 -8.72 -0.25 2.56
C TYR A 560 -7.29 -0.11 2.03
N ASN A 561 -6.48 0.72 2.70
CA ASN A 561 -5.03 0.75 2.46
C ASN A 561 -4.40 -0.65 2.73
N PRO A 562 -3.48 -1.13 1.89
CA PRO A 562 -3.03 -2.53 1.90
C PRO A 562 -2.02 -2.86 3.00
N THR A 563 -1.39 -1.88 3.65
CA THR A 563 -0.20 -2.12 4.49
C THR A 563 -0.45 -3.06 5.66
N GLY A 564 -1.64 -3.03 6.28
CA GLY A 564 -1.99 -3.95 7.37
C GLY A 564 -1.95 -5.40 6.92
N LEU A 565 -2.59 -5.71 5.77
CA LEU A 565 -2.57 -7.07 5.20
C LEU A 565 -1.17 -7.45 4.70
N VAL A 566 -0.41 -6.51 4.14
CA VAL A 566 1.01 -6.74 3.78
C VAL A 566 1.84 -7.15 4.99
N GLY A 567 1.66 -6.47 6.13
CA GLY A 567 2.35 -6.79 7.38
C GLY A 567 1.96 -8.15 7.92
N ALA A 568 0.65 -8.45 7.98
CA ALA A 568 0.14 -9.74 8.46
C ALA A 568 0.62 -10.91 7.58
N LEU A 569 0.56 -10.80 6.26
CA LEU A 569 1.05 -11.83 5.34
C LEU A 569 2.56 -12.05 5.46
N ALA A 570 3.35 -10.99 5.70
CA ALA A 570 4.78 -11.12 5.92
C ALA A 570 5.09 -11.90 7.21
N TYR A 571 4.38 -11.61 8.31
CA TYR A 571 4.52 -12.38 9.54
C TYR A 571 4.02 -13.81 9.42
N HIS A 572 2.90 -14.05 8.72
CA HIS A 572 2.40 -15.39 8.43
C HIS A 572 3.44 -16.21 7.65
N THR A 573 4.03 -15.60 6.62
CA THR A 573 5.08 -16.22 5.80
C THR A 573 6.35 -16.50 6.63
N ALA A 574 6.81 -15.52 7.42
CA ALA A 574 7.98 -15.69 8.28
C ALA A 574 7.77 -16.82 9.28
N HIS A 575 6.58 -16.89 9.89
CA HIS A 575 6.20 -17.97 10.79
C HIS A 575 6.28 -19.33 10.11
N ALA A 576 5.71 -19.48 8.90
CA ALA A 576 5.76 -20.73 8.15
C ALA A 576 7.19 -21.13 7.76
N ILE A 577 8.04 -20.16 7.40
CA ILE A 577 9.45 -20.43 7.13
C ILE A 577 10.12 -21.01 8.38
N ARG A 578 9.99 -20.31 9.51
CA ARG A 578 10.64 -20.66 10.78
C ARG A 578 10.18 -22.01 11.33
N THR A 579 8.88 -22.28 11.31
CA THR A 579 8.30 -23.45 11.99
C THR A 579 8.14 -24.68 11.10
N GLN A 580 8.10 -24.52 9.78
CA GLN A 580 7.82 -25.61 8.85
C GLN A 580 8.93 -25.80 7.81
N TYR A 581 9.37 -24.71 7.17
CA TYR A 581 10.28 -24.81 6.02
C TYR A 581 11.73 -25.12 6.43
N LEU A 582 12.28 -24.43 7.43
CA LEU A 582 13.69 -24.57 7.81
C LEU A 582 14.05 -26.01 8.27
N SER A 583 13.12 -26.68 8.95
CA SER A 583 13.32 -28.06 9.39
C SER A 583 13.20 -29.08 8.24
N ASN A 584 12.52 -28.72 7.14
CA ASN A 584 12.30 -29.59 5.99
C ASN A 584 12.08 -28.76 4.70
N PRO A 585 13.15 -28.28 4.04
CA PRO A 585 13.04 -27.39 2.88
C PRO A 585 12.37 -28.06 1.67
N ARG A 586 11.09 -27.75 1.45
CA ARG A 586 10.26 -28.30 0.37
C ARG A 586 9.06 -27.38 0.08
N PRO A 587 8.25 -27.62 -0.97
CA PRO A 587 6.98 -26.93 -1.13
C PRO A 587 6.10 -27.07 0.12
N LEU A 588 5.63 -25.95 0.63
CA LEU A 588 4.64 -25.85 1.68
C LEU A 588 3.27 -26.03 1.02
N VAL A 589 2.47 -26.97 1.52
CA VAL A 589 1.13 -27.30 1.03
C VAL A 589 0.14 -27.28 2.17
#